data_AF-A2YR46-F1
#
_entry.id   AF-A2YR46-F1
#
_cell.length_a   1.000
_cell.length_b   1.000
_cell.length_c   1.000
_cell.angle_alpha   90.00
_cell.angle_beta   90.00
_cell.angle_gamma   90.00
#
_symmetry.space_group_name_H-M   'P 1'
#
loop_
_entity.id
_entity.type
_entity.pdbx_description
1 polymer ?
#
loop_
_entity_poly.entity_id
_entity_poly.type
_entity_poly.pdbx_seq_one_letter_code
_entity_poly.pdbx_strand_id
1 'polypeptide(L)'
;MNKRADAIVFLLAMAVVVIVVDACDGERALDAGEATVFAVAATKYAKESYESTMEAAFRALQNASLPGDERAACAACRDTYYAQARSSTVAAMNLLAECSLGQLGGEYAAAADAIKACRDTQSKLQSPAIYGLAVSDLMVAARASGLGELVIAKQ
;
A
#
# COMPACT_ATOMS: atom_id res chain seq x y z
N MET A 1 -2.81 20.37 11.81
CA MET A 1 -3.87 19.88 10.89
C MET A 1 -4.43 21.08 10.13
N ASN A 2 -3.98 21.29 8.89
CA ASN A 2 -4.39 22.42 8.06
C ASN A 2 -5.42 21.96 7.02
N LYS A 3 -6.69 22.28 7.25
CA LYS A 3 -7.86 21.98 6.39
C LYS A 3 -7.66 22.22 4.88
N ARG A 4 -6.72 23.09 4.50
CA ARG A 4 -6.40 23.43 3.11
C ARG A 4 -5.50 22.39 2.43
N ALA A 5 -4.60 21.74 3.16
CA ALA A 5 -3.73 20.70 2.61
C ALA A 5 -4.56 19.44 2.31
N ASP A 6 -5.48 19.07 3.19
CA ASP A 6 -6.37 17.93 2.99
C ASP A 6 -7.25 18.13 1.76
N ALA A 7 -7.88 19.30 1.59
CA ALA A 7 -8.74 19.59 0.45
C ALA A 7 -8.00 19.53 -0.90
N ILE A 8 -6.73 19.98 -0.95
CA ILE A 8 -5.90 19.91 -2.16
C ILE A 8 -5.53 18.46 -2.46
N VAL A 9 -5.17 17.66 -1.45
CA VAL A 9 -4.88 16.23 -1.61
C VAL A 9 -6.12 15.47 -2.07
N PHE A 10 -7.31 15.81 -1.56
CA PHE A 10 -8.58 15.24 -2.02
C PHE A 10 -8.89 15.63 -3.47
N LEU A 11 -8.72 16.89 -3.85
CA LEU A 11 -8.94 17.36 -5.22
C LEU A 11 -7.96 16.73 -6.21
N LEU A 12 -6.67 16.61 -5.85
CA LEU A 12 -5.67 15.92 -6.65
C LEU A 12 -5.98 14.42 -6.76
N ALA A 13 -6.42 13.79 -5.67
CA ALA A 13 -6.83 12.38 -5.71
C ALA A 13 -8.06 12.17 -6.60
N MET A 14 -9.05 13.05 -6.53
CA MET A 14 -10.21 12.97 -7.42
C MET A 14 -9.83 13.25 -8.87
N ALA A 15 -8.95 14.22 -9.13
CA ALA A 15 -8.46 14.50 -10.49
C ALA A 15 -7.69 13.30 -11.06
N VAL A 16 -6.82 12.66 -10.27
CA VAL A 16 -6.13 11.42 -10.65
C VAL A 16 -7.15 10.33 -10.97
N VAL A 17 -8.16 10.12 -10.11
CA VAL A 17 -9.22 9.13 -10.33
C VAL A 17 -9.98 9.39 -11.63
N VAL A 18 -10.35 10.64 -11.92
CA VAL A 18 -11.06 11.00 -13.16
C VAL A 18 -10.17 10.74 -14.40
N ILE A 19 -8.88 11.07 -14.33
CA ILE A 19 -7.95 10.85 -15.45
C ILE A 19 -7.72 9.35 -15.72
N VAL A 20 -7.60 8.52 -14.66
CA VAL A 20 -7.37 7.07 -14.84
C VAL A 20 -8.58 6.38 -15.47
N VAL A 21 -9.80 6.82 -15.16
CA VAL A 21 -11.04 6.24 -15.71
C VAL A 21 -11.16 6.48 -17.22
N ASP A 22 -10.74 7.64 -17.73
CA ASP A 22 -10.83 8.00 -19.16
C ASP A 22 -9.79 7.25 -20.03
N ALA A 23 -8.64 6.88 -19.45
CA ALA A 23 -7.50 6.35 -20.21
C ALA A 23 -7.55 4.84 -20.52
N CYS A 24 -8.30 4.08 -19.72
CA CYS A 24 -8.36 2.60 -19.80
C CYS A 24 -9.54 2.10 -20.66
N ASP A 25 -10.26 3.00 -21.33
CA ASP A 25 -11.58 2.70 -21.87
C ASP A 25 -11.54 2.26 -23.35
N GLY A 26 -11.63 0.95 -23.55
CA GLY A 26 -12.03 0.31 -24.80
C GLY A 26 -13.45 -0.24 -24.67
N GLU A 27 -14.46 0.50 -25.14
CA GLU A 27 -15.86 0.10 -25.43
C GLU A 27 -16.67 -0.72 -24.36
N ARG A 28 -16.26 -0.79 -23.08
CA ARG A 28 -17.07 -1.34 -21.97
C ARG A 28 -17.12 -0.39 -20.76
N ALA A 29 -17.57 0.83 -21.04
CA ALA A 29 -17.28 2.07 -20.31
C ALA A 29 -17.87 2.30 -18.89
N LEU A 30 -18.68 1.41 -18.33
CA LEU A 30 -19.27 1.65 -16.99
C LEU A 30 -18.70 0.73 -15.90
N ASP A 31 -18.56 -0.57 -16.18
CA ASP A 31 -18.11 -1.56 -15.20
C ASP A 31 -16.57 -1.62 -15.08
N ALA A 32 -15.84 -1.33 -16.17
CA ALA A 32 -14.38 -1.24 -16.16
C ALA A 32 -13.87 0.07 -15.51
N GLY A 33 -14.58 1.18 -15.73
CA GLY A 33 -14.30 2.46 -15.09
C GLY A 33 -14.44 2.40 -13.58
N GLU A 34 -15.56 1.86 -13.07
CA GLU A 34 -15.78 1.68 -11.63
C GLU A 34 -14.74 0.77 -10.98
N ALA A 35 -14.42 -0.38 -11.59
CA ALA A 35 -13.39 -1.30 -11.08
C ALA A 35 -12.02 -0.61 -10.95
N THR A 36 -11.68 0.25 -11.90
CA THR A 36 -10.42 1.01 -11.90
C THR A 36 -10.39 2.06 -10.79
N VAL A 37 -11.50 2.75 -10.52
CA VAL A 37 -11.62 3.67 -9.37
C VAL A 37 -11.40 2.93 -8.05
N PHE A 38 -12.05 1.76 -7.87
CA PHE A 38 -11.90 0.99 -6.65
C PHE A 38 -10.48 0.43 -6.48
N ALA A 39 -9.83 0.00 -7.57
CA ALA A 39 -8.44 -0.43 -7.53
C ALA A 39 -7.50 0.72 -7.12
N VAL A 40 -7.61 1.89 -7.76
CA VAL A 40 -6.80 3.06 -7.42
C VAL A 40 -7.02 3.47 -5.95
N ALA A 41 -8.27 3.52 -5.50
CA ALA A 41 -8.60 3.86 -4.12
C ALA A 41 -8.02 2.85 -3.11
N ALA A 42 -8.11 1.55 -3.40
CA ALA A 42 -7.57 0.50 -2.55
C ALA A 42 -6.04 0.53 -2.49
N THR A 43 -5.37 0.78 -3.63
CA THR A 43 -3.91 0.88 -3.70
C THR A 43 -3.40 2.12 -2.98
N LYS A 44 -4.10 3.25 -3.10
CA LYS A 44 -3.81 4.45 -2.31
C LYS A 44 -3.98 4.20 -0.82
N TYR A 45 -5.08 3.55 -0.42
CA TYR A 45 -5.32 3.19 0.97
C TYR A 45 -4.23 2.25 1.52
N ALA A 46 -3.77 1.29 0.72
CA ALA A 46 -2.65 0.42 1.09
C ALA A 46 -1.37 1.22 1.36
N LYS A 47 -1.02 2.16 0.47
CA LYS A 47 0.13 3.05 0.68
C LYS A 47 0.03 3.83 1.99
N GLU A 48 -1.13 4.43 2.27
CA GLU A 48 -1.36 5.22 3.49
C GLU A 48 -1.28 4.35 4.76
N SER A 49 -1.81 3.12 4.69
CA SER A 49 -1.69 2.13 5.78
C SER A 49 -0.23 1.80 6.07
N TYR A 50 0.56 1.56 5.02
CA TYR A 50 1.99 1.24 5.15
C TYR A 50 2.79 2.41 5.72
N GLU A 51 2.51 3.64 5.27
CA GLU A 51 3.13 4.85 5.83
C GLU A 51 2.76 5.02 7.32
N SER A 52 1.53 4.71 7.72
CA SER A 52 1.12 4.71 9.13
C SER A 52 1.88 3.67 9.95
N THR A 53 2.08 2.45 9.43
CA THR A 53 2.88 1.44 10.13
C THR A 53 4.37 1.81 10.20
N MET A 54 4.93 2.48 9.18
CA MET A 54 6.29 3.05 9.24
C MET A 54 6.41 4.08 10.37
N GLU A 55 5.41 4.94 10.56
CA GLU A 55 5.37 5.89 11.67
C GLU A 55 5.26 5.19 13.02
N ALA A 56 4.45 4.13 13.12
CA ALA A 56 4.36 3.33 14.35
C ALA A 56 5.71 2.67 14.69
N ALA A 57 6.40 2.11 13.70
CA ALA A 57 7.76 1.58 13.86
C ALA A 57 8.74 2.68 14.31
N PHE A 58 8.67 3.87 13.70
CA PHE A 58 9.47 5.02 14.13
C PHE A 58 9.19 5.42 15.59
N ARG A 59 7.94 5.42 16.02
CA ARG A 59 7.57 5.69 17.43
C ARG A 59 8.10 4.61 18.37
N ALA A 60 8.03 3.33 17.98
CA ALA A 60 8.59 2.23 18.76
C ALA A 60 10.11 2.42 18.96
N LEU A 61 10.83 2.82 17.90
CA LEU A 61 12.28 3.07 17.94
C LEU A 61 12.69 4.23 18.86
N GLN A 62 11.78 5.15 19.20
CA GLN A 62 12.04 6.22 20.16
C GLN A 62 12.05 5.73 21.61
N ASN A 63 11.56 4.52 21.89
CA ASN A 63 11.67 3.93 23.21
C ASN A 63 13.11 3.50 23.49
N ALA A 64 13.79 4.21 24.42
CA ALA A 64 15.15 3.88 24.82
C ALA A 64 15.27 2.49 25.45
N SER A 65 14.22 2.01 26.12
CA SER A 65 14.17 0.71 26.78
C SER A 65 13.80 -0.44 25.86
N LEU A 66 13.60 -0.19 24.55
CA LEU A 66 13.31 -1.24 23.58
C LEU A 66 14.47 -2.27 23.54
N PRO A 67 14.20 -3.58 23.63
CA PRO A 67 15.21 -4.62 23.47
C PRO A 67 15.98 -4.50 22.15
N GLY A 68 17.23 -4.96 22.12
CA GLY A 68 18.09 -4.88 20.94
C GLY A 68 17.48 -5.55 19.70
N ASP A 69 17.00 -6.79 19.86
CA ASP A 69 16.40 -7.56 18.76
C ASP A 69 15.10 -6.92 18.26
N GLU A 70 14.27 -6.39 19.17
CA GLU A 70 13.05 -5.69 18.80
C GLU A 70 13.36 -4.36 18.10
N ARG A 71 14.39 -3.64 18.53
CA ARG A 71 14.88 -2.43 17.85
C ARG A 71 15.37 -2.75 16.45
N ALA A 72 16.15 -3.80 16.27
CA ALA A 72 16.62 -4.24 14.96
C ALA A 72 15.46 -4.65 14.05
N ALA A 73 14.48 -5.39 14.57
CA ALA A 73 13.29 -5.79 13.84
C ALA A 73 12.42 -4.59 13.41
N CYS A 74 12.19 -3.62 14.29
CA CYS A 74 11.46 -2.40 13.95
C CYS A 74 12.18 -1.55 12.90
N ALA A 75 13.51 -1.45 12.99
CA ALA A 75 14.33 -0.77 11.99
C ALA A 75 14.25 -1.46 10.62
N ALA A 76 14.43 -2.79 10.57
CA ALA A 76 14.32 -3.57 9.33
C ALA A 76 12.92 -3.47 8.70
N CYS A 77 11.87 -3.55 9.53
CA CYS A 77 10.51 -3.33 9.07
C CYS A 77 10.32 -1.95 8.44
N ARG A 78 10.77 -0.88 9.09
CA ARG A 78 10.60 0.49 8.58
C ARG A 78 11.45 0.74 7.33
N ASP A 79 12.75 0.50 7.44
CA ASP A 79 13.75 0.99 6.48
C ASP A 79 13.91 0.09 5.26
N THR A 80 13.49 -1.18 5.35
CA THR A 80 13.62 -2.15 4.27
C THR A 80 12.26 -2.62 3.80
N TYR A 81 11.48 -3.25 4.67
CA TYR A 81 10.27 -3.95 4.26
C TYR A 81 9.14 -2.98 3.86
N TYR A 82 8.77 -2.04 4.73
CA TYR A 82 7.73 -1.06 4.39
C TYR A 82 8.20 -0.02 3.37
N ALA A 83 9.49 0.30 3.33
CA ALA A 83 10.06 1.12 2.25
C ALA A 83 9.86 0.45 0.87
N GLN A 84 10.14 -0.86 0.77
CA GLN A 84 9.88 -1.65 -0.43
C GLN A 84 8.38 -1.74 -0.74
N ALA A 85 7.54 -2.07 0.26
CA ALA A 85 6.10 -2.19 0.06
C ALA A 85 5.47 -0.89 -0.44
N ARG A 86 5.89 0.24 0.12
CA ARG A 86 5.51 1.58 -0.33
C ARG A 86 5.96 1.84 -1.76
N SER A 87 7.21 1.52 -2.09
CA SER A 87 7.75 1.69 -3.45
C SER A 87 6.96 0.90 -4.48
N SER A 88 6.71 -0.38 -4.23
CA SER A 88 5.92 -1.23 -5.13
C SER A 88 4.46 -0.77 -5.25
N THR A 89 3.87 -0.28 -4.16
CA THR A 89 2.50 0.26 -4.21
C THR A 89 2.42 1.54 -5.04
N VAL A 90 3.44 2.41 -4.97
CA VAL A 90 3.53 3.60 -5.84
C VAL A 90 3.71 3.19 -7.30
N ALA A 91 4.53 2.18 -7.58
CA ALA A 91 4.66 1.63 -8.94
C ALA A 91 3.32 1.09 -9.45
N ALA A 92 2.57 0.33 -8.64
CA ALA A 92 1.24 -0.14 -8.98
C ALA A 92 0.25 1.01 -9.28
N MET A 93 0.31 2.12 -8.54
CA MET A 93 -0.50 3.31 -8.83
C MET A 93 -0.16 3.93 -10.19
N ASN A 94 1.13 4.01 -10.54
CA ASN A 94 1.57 4.53 -11.84
C ASN A 94 1.12 3.60 -12.98
N LEU A 95 1.25 2.28 -12.80
CA LEU A 95 0.79 1.29 -13.77
C LEU A 95 -0.72 1.38 -14.01
N LEU A 96 -1.52 1.59 -12.94
CA LEU A 96 -2.96 1.84 -13.08
C LEU A 96 -3.23 3.13 -13.86
N ALA A 97 -2.50 4.22 -13.57
CA ALA A 97 -2.66 5.51 -14.25
C ALA A 97 -2.25 5.48 -15.73
N GLU A 98 -1.27 4.64 -16.07
CA GLU A 98 -0.79 4.43 -17.43
C GLU A 98 -1.53 3.29 -18.16
N CYS A 99 -2.50 2.65 -17.51
CA CYS A 99 -3.20 1.45 -18.00
C CYS A 99 -2.25 0.31 -18.42
N SER A 100 -1.06 0.25 -17.79
CA SER A 100 -0.02 -0.75 -18.03
C SER A 100 -0.17 -1.94 -17.08
N LEU A 101 -1.18 -2.76 -17.33
CA LEU A 101 -1.62 -3.76 -16.36
C LEU A 101 -0.75 -5.03 -16.28
N GLY A 102 0.12 -5.27 -17.27
CA GLY A 102 0.94 -6.49 -17.35
C GLY A 102 1.93 -6.68 -16.20
N GLN A 103 2.31 -5.61 -15.50
CA GLN A 103 3.22 -5.64 -14.36
C GLN A 103 2.52 -5.48 -13.01
N LEU A 104 1.22 -5.16 -13.01
CA LEU A 104 0.47 -4.76 -11.82
C LEU A 104 0.44 -5.85 -10.75
N GLY A 105 0.22 -7.11 -11.15
CA GLY A 105 0.24 -8.25 -10.22
C GLY A 105 1.61 -8.47 -9.56
N GLY A 106 2.70 -8.20 -10.29
CA GLY A 106 4.05 -8.29 -9.75
C GLY A 106 4.32 -7.27 -8.65
N GLU A 107 3.85 -6.04 -8.82
CA GLU A 107 4.01 -5.00 -7.80
C GLU A 107 3.17 -5.27 -6.54
N TYR A 108 1.95 -5.78 -6.67
CA TYR A 108 1.17 -6.20 -5.49
C TYR A 108 1.82 -7.36 -4.75
N ALA A 109 2.34 -8.37 -5.47
CA ALA A 109 3.04 -9.50 -4.87
C ALA A 109 4.29 -9.03 -4.11
N ALA A 110 5.10 -8.15 -4.71
CA ALA A 110 6.29 -7.59 -4.08
C ALA A 110 5.95 -6.80 -2.80
N ALA A 111 4.87 -6.02 -2.82
CA ALA A 111 4.42 -5.31 -1.63
C ALA A 111 3.96 -6.27 -0.52
N ALA A 112 3.17 -7.29 -0.86
CA ALA A 112 2.69 -8.28 0.10
C ALA A 112 3.84 -9.10 0.71
N ASP A 113 4.83 -9.51 -0.09
CA ASP A 113 6.00 -10.26 0.37
C ASP A 113 6.85 -9.43 1.35
N ALA A 114 7.00 -8.14 1.09
CA ALA A 114 7.71 -7.26 2.00
C ALA A 114 7.00 -7.12 3.36
N ILE A 115 5.68 -6.92 3.37
CA ILE A 115 4.90 -6.86 4.63
C ILE A 115 4.96 -8.19 5.36
N LYS A 116 4.88 -9.31 4.63
CA LYS A 116 5.03 -10.65 5.17
C LYS A 116 6.39 -10.84 5.84
N ALA A 117 7.47 -10.36 5.22
CA ALA A 117 8.81 -10.41 5.81
C ALA A 117 8.90 -9.62 7.12
N CYS A 118 8.24 -8.46 7.22
CA CYS A 118 8.14 -7.72 8.48
C CYS A 118 7.38 -8.51 9.54
N ARG A 119 6.19 -9.03 9.20
CA ARG A 119 5.38 -9.86 10.12
C ARG A 119 6.19 -11.05 10.63
N ASP A 120 6.88 -11.76 9.74
CA ASP A 120 7.65 -12.96 10.09
C ASP A 120 8.86 -12.62 10.97
N THR A 121 9.48 -11.46 10.74
CA THR A 121 10.54 -10.94 11.62
C THR A 121 10.00 -10.62 13.01
N GLN A 122 8.86 -9.93 13.10
CA GLN A 122 8.22 -9.57 14.37
C GLN A 122 7.71 -10.81 15.13
N SER A 123 7.22 -11.84 14.42
CA SER A 123 6.68 -13.06 15.03
C SER A 123 7.67 -13.85 15.89
N LYS A 124 8.98 -13.62 15.70
CA LYS A 124 10.06 -14.28 16.43
C LYS A 124 10.38 -13.60 17.77
N LEU A 125 9.79 -12.44 18.02
CA LEU A 125 10.05 -11.64 19.22
C LEU A 125 9.12 -12.02 20.36
N GLN A 126 9.60 -11.88 21.59
CA GLN A 126 8.81 -12.15 22.79
C GLN A 126 7.69 -11.12 23.01
N SER A 127 7.92 -9.87 22.61
CA SER A 127 6.95 -8.77 22.71
C SER A 127 7.06 -7.89 21.47
N PRO A 128 6.41 -8.23 20.35
CA PRO A 128 6.55 -7.46 19.12
C PRO A 128 5.72 -6.17 19.15
N ALA A 129 6.38 -5.01 19.00
CA ALA A 129 5.71 -3.71 18.91
C ALA A 129 4.70 -3.58 17.76
N ILE A 130 4.94 -4.26 16.63
CA ILE A 130 4.37 -3.88 15.34
C ILE A 130 3.75 -5.07 14.57
N TYR A 131 3.79 -6.28 15.15
CA TYR A 131 3.26 -7.50 14.55
C TYR A 131 1.78 -7.37 14.11
N GLY A 132 0.92 -6.85 15.00
CA GLY A 132 -0.51 -6.73 14.71
C GLY A 132 -0.81 -5.80 13.53
N LEU A 133 0.00 -4.73 13.37
CA LEU A 133 -0.10 -3.82 12.23
C LEU A 133 0.32 -4.51 10.93
N ALA A 134 1.42 -5.27 10.95
CA ALA A 134 1.84 -6.04 9.78
C ALA A 134 0.83 -7.12 9.35
N VAL A 135 0.09 -7.72 10.29
CA VAL A 135 -1.02 -8.64 9.96
C VAL A 135 -2.17 -7.89 9.30
N SER A 136 -2.54 -6.72 9.84
CA SER A 136 -3.58 -5.86 9.24
C SER A 136 -3.21 -5.43 7.82
N ASP A 137 -1.96 -5.00 7.63
CA ASP A 137 -1.46 -4.54 6.34
C ASP A 137 -1.45 -5.64 5.27
N LEU A 138 -1.28 -6.92 5.63
CA LEU A 138 -1.47 -8.04 4.69
C LEU A 138 -2.91 -8.15 4.18
N MET A 139 -3.91 -7.87 5.02
CA MET A 139 -5.32 -7.86 4.58
C MET A 139 -5.58 -6.69 3.64
N VAL A 140 -4.96 -5.54 3.92
CA VAL A 140 -5.03 -4.36 3.07
C VAL A 140 -4.36 -4.63 1.71
N ALA A 141 -3.18 -5.26 1.70
CA ALA A 141 -2.48 -5.69 0.49
C ALA A 141 -3.32 -6.64 -0.37
N ALA A 142 -3.93 -7.65 0.26
CA ALA A 142 -4.80 -8.61 -0.43
C ALA A 142 -6.01 -7.93 -1.07
N ARG A 143 -6.59 -6.93 -0.40
CA ARG A 143 -7.71 -6.14 -0.95
C ARG A 143 -7.30 -5.33 -2.17
N ALA A 144 -6.15 -4.66 -2.11
CA ALA A 144 -5.62 -3.89 -3.24
C ALA A 144 -5.30 -4.80 -4.44
N SER A 145 -4.65 -5.94 -4.19
CA SER A 145 -4.36 -6.94 -5.23
C SER A 145 -5.63 -7.47 -5.88
N GLY A 146 -6.62 -7.91 -5.10
CA GLY A 146 -7.85 -8.48 -5.63
C GLY A 146 -8.66 -7.48 -6.47
N LEU A 147 -8.68 -6.20 -6.08
CA LEU A 147 -9.31 -5.15 -6.88
C LEU A 147 -8.50 -4.81 -8.14
N GLY A 148 -7.17 -4.82 -8.07
CA GLY A 148 -6.32 -4.65 -9.26
C GLY A 148 -6.45 -5.81 -10.26
N GLU A 149 -6.54 -7.05 -9.78
CA GLU A 149 -6.81 -8.22 -10.62
C GLU A 149 -8.18 -8.16 -11.28
N LEU A 150 -9.19 -7.61 -10.60
CA LEU A 150 -10.50 -7.39 -11.20
C LEU A 150 -10.44 -6.41 -12.38
N VAL A 151 -9.56 -5.39 -12.31
CA VAL A 151 -9.31 -4.48 -13.44
C VAL A 151 -8.67 -5.24 -14.59
N ILE A 152 -7.64 -6.06 -14.34
CA ILE A 152 -7.00 -6.91 -15.35
C ILE A 152 -8.02 -7.81 -16.05
N ALA A 153 -8.95 -8.40 -15.29
CA ALA A 153 -9.95 -9.34 -15.82
C ALA A 153 -11.09 -8.65 -16.60
N LYS A 154 -11.31 -7.35 -16.43
CA LYS A 154 -12.38 -6.59 -17.08
C LYS A 154 -11.93 -5.83 -18.33
N GLN A 155 -10.63 -5.69 -18.55
CA GLN A 155 -10.03 -5.17 -19.78
C GLN A 155 -10.06 -6.26 -20.88
#